data_AF-A0A839P5M8-F1
#
_entry.id   AF-A0A839P5M8-F1
#
_cell.length_a   1.000
_cell.length_b   1.000
_cell.length_c   1.000
_cell.angle_alpha   90.00
_cell.angle_beta   90.00
_cell.angle_gamma   90.00
#
_symmetry.space_group_name_H-M   'P 1'
#
loop_
_entity.id
_entity.type
_entity.pdbx_description
1 polymer ?
#
loop_
_entity_poly.entity_id
_entity_poly.type
_entity_poly.pdbx_seq_one_letter_code
_entity_poly.pdbx_strand_id
1 'polypeptide(L)' 'MEGVGDGIDRDETDAPAYRDGRQAAERREGAAGNPHPAGSDEHRLWQAGHASVTAPDVIADKIGDFA' A
#
# COMPACT_ATOMS: atom_id res chain seq x y z
N MET A 1 -3.67 -1.01 27.38
CA MET A 1 -2.55 -0.92 26.42
C MET A 1 -3.09 -0.17 25.22
N GLU A 2 -2.87 1.14 25.20
CA GLU A 2 -3.20 2.00 24.06
C GLU A 2 -1.95 2.05 23.16
N GLY A 3 -1.96 1.26 22.09
CA GLY A 3 -1.00 1.36 21.00
C GLY A 3 -1.63 2.16 19.87
N VAL A 4 -1.57 3.49 19.97
CA VAL A 4 -1.84 4.39 18.85
C VAL A 4 -0.63 4.28 17.91
N GLY A 5 -0.75 3.43 16.90
CA GLY A 5 0.21 3.27 15.81
C GLY A 5 -0.58 2.92 14.56
N ASP A 6 -1.16 3.94 13.94
CA ASP A 6 -1.80 3.86 12.62
C ASP A 6 -0.69 3.62 11.58
N GLY A 7 -0.23 2.38 11.51
CA GLY A 7 0.87 1.95 10.67
C GLY A 7 0.76 0.45 10.53
N ILE A 8 0.69 0.00 9.29
CA ILE A 8 0.59 -1.42 8.92
C ILE A 8 1.67 -2.17 9.70
N ASP A 9 1.25 -3.11 10.54
CA ASP A 9 2.17 -3.86 11.39
C ASP A 9 3.22 -4.56 10.50
N ARG A 10 4.42 -4.79 11.03
CA ARG A 10 5.48 -5.48 10.25
C ARG A 10 4.96 -6.83 9.71
N ASP A 11 4.14 -7.51 10.51
CA ASP A 11 3.44 -8.75 10.16
C ASP A 11 2.45 -8.59 8.99
N GLU A 12 1.82 -7.42 8.85
CA GLU A 12 0.89 -7.11 7.77
C GLU A 12 1.62 -6.78 6.46
N THR A 13 2.80 -6.16 6.50
CA THR A 13 3.63 -5.95 5.29
C THR A 13 4.30 -7.24 4.78
N ASP A 14 4.45 -8.25 5.64
CA ASP A 14 4.88 -9.60 5.28
C ASP A 14 3.73 -10.49 4.81
N ALA A 15 2.48 -10.03 4.96
CA ALA A 15 1.31 -10.78 4.55
C ALA A 15 1.33 -11.06 3.03
N PRO A 16 0.91 -12.27 2.60
CA PRO A 16 0.83 -12.63 1.19
C PRO A 16 0.00 -11.64 0.37
N ALA A 17 -1.11 -11.15 0.93
CA ALA A 17 -2.00 -10.20 0.27
C ALA A 17 -1.32 -8.84 0.00
N TYR A 18 -0.54 -8.33 0.96
CA TYR A 18 0.21 -7.09 0.79
C TYR A 18 1.26 -7.20 -0.33
N ARG A 19 2.03 -8.29 -0.31
CA ARG A 19 3.08 -8.55 -1.34
C ARG A 19 2.47 -8.73 -2.73
N ASP A 20 1.32 -9.39 -2.82
CA ASP A 20 0.59 -9.57 -4.07
C ASP A 20 0.12 -8.22 -4.63
N GLY A 21 -0.48 -7.37 -3.80
CA GLY A 21 -0.91 -6.02 -4.20
C GLY A 21 0.24 -5.14 -4.66
N ARG A 22 1.38 -5.20 -3.98
CA ARG A 22 2.61 -4.52 -4.40
C ARG A 22 3.08 -5.00 -5.78
N GLN A 23 3.13 -6.31 -6.00
CA GLN A 23 3.55 -6.88 -7.27
C GLN A 23 2.58 -6.53 -8.41
N ALA A 24 1.28 -6.51 -8.14
CA ALA A 24 0.26 -6.06 -9.10
C ALA A 24 0.49 -4.60 -9.50
N ALA A 25 0.78 -3.71 -8.54
CA ALA A 25 1.15 -2.33 -8.82
C ALA A 25 2.45 -2.21 -9.64
N GLU A 26 3.47 -3.00 -9.32
CA GLU A 26 4.73 -3.05 -10.08
C GLU A 26 4.50 -3.49 -11.54
N ARG A 27 3.51 -4.37 -11.78
CA ARG A 27 3.05 -4.77 -13.13
C ARG A 27 2.13 -3.76 -13.80
N ARG A 28 1.80 -2.64 -13.14
CA ARG A 28 0.82 -1.61 -13.57
C ARG A 28 -0.60 -2.14 -13.69
N GLU A 29 -0.94 -3.19 -12.95
CA GLU A 29 -2.32 -3.64 -12.81
C GLU A 29 -3.10 -2.62 -11.97
N GLY A 30 -4.38 -2.43 -12.27
CA GLY A 30 -5.22 -1.48 -11.54
C GLY A 30 -5.69 -2.04 -10.19
N ALA A 31 -5.98 -1.16 -9.23
CA ALA A 31 -6.47 -1.57 -7.91
C ALA A 31 -7.80 -2.35 -7.94
N ALA A 32 -8.56 -2.25 -9.04
CA ALA A 32 -9.77 -3.04 -9.29
C ALA A 32 -9.49 -4.53 -9.56
N GLY A 33 -8.22 -4.91 -9.77
CA GLY A 33 -7.78 -6.30 -9.94
C GLY A 33 -7.63 -7.08 -8.63
N ASN A 34 -7.93 -6.46 -7.49
CA ASN A 34 -7.87 -7.11 -6.19
C ASN A 34 -8.76 -8.36 -6.16
N PRO A 35 -8.19 -9.57 -5.98
CA PRO A 35 -8.98 -10.82 -5.98
C PRO A 35 -9.73 -11.05 -4.66
N HIS A 36 -9.44 -10.27 -3.62
CA HIS A 36 -10.00 -10.45 -2.29
C HIS A 36 -11.36 -9.73 -2.16
N PRO A 37 -12.33 -10.31 -1.43
CA PRO A 37 -13.64 -9.71 -1.23
C PRO A 37 -13.55 -8.37 -0.51
N ALA A 38 -14.31 -7.38 -0.99
CA ALA A 38 -14.33 -6.05 -0.41
C ALA A 38 -14.75 -6.11 1.08
N GLY A 39 -13.96 -5.48 1.94
CA GLY A 39 -14.18 -5.44 3.39
C GLY A 39 -13.42 -6.49 4.20
N SER A 40 -12.75 -7.45 3.56
CA SER A 40 -11.82 -8.36 4.23
C SER A 40 -10.48 -7.70 4.52
N ASP A 41 -9.77 -8.21 5.53
CA ASP A 41 -8.43 -7.72 5.89
C ASP A 41 -7.44 -7.91 4.73
N GLU A 42 -7.52 -9.03 4.01
CA GLU A 42 -6.71 -9.29 2.81
C GLU A 42 -6.97 -8.27 1.71
N HIS A 43 -8.21 -7.78 1.57
CA HIS A 43 -8.53 -6.74 0.59
C HIS A 43 -7.86 -5.42 0.96
N ARG A 44 -7.87 -5.05 2.24
CA ARG A 44 -7.18 -3.86 2.75
C ARG A 44 -5.67 -3.99 2.58
N LEU A 45 -5.09 -5.14 2.94
CA LEU A 45 -3.65 -5.40 2.84
C LEU A 45 -3.17 -5.34 1.38
N TRP A 46 -3.91 -5.94 0.47
CA TRP A 46 -3.62 -5.88 -0.96
C TRP A 46 -3.67 -4.44 -1.48
N GLN A 47 -4.70 -3.66 -1.13
CA GLN A 47 -4.78 -2.24 -1.52
C GLN A 47 -3.61 -1.43 -0.97
N ALA A 48 -3.21 -1.69 0.28
CA ALA A 48 -2.07 -1.01 0.88
C ALA A 48 -0.75 -1.34 0.18
N GLY A 49 -0.52 -2.61 -0.15
CA GLY A 49 0.63 -3.04 -0.95
C GLY A 49 0.65 -2.38 -2.32
N HIS A 50 -0.51 -2.31 -2.99
CA HIS A 50 -0.66 -1.65 -4.29
C HIS A 50 -0.38 -0.15 -4.22
N ALA A 51 -0.93 0.53 -3.21
CA ALA A 51 -0.70 1.94 -2.95
C ALA A 51 0.77 2.26 -2.64
N SER A 52 1.51 1.35 -1.99
CA SER A 52 2.94 1.58 -1.69
C SER A 52 3.82 1.82 -2.92
N VAL A 53 3.40 1.37 -4.10
CA VAL A 53 4.12 1.52 -5.37
C VAL A 53 3.48 2.57 -6.26
N THR A 54 2.15 2.70 -6.22
CA THR A 54 1.41 3.64 -7.08
C THR A 54 1.23 5.01 -6.46
N ALA A 55 1.38 5.16 -5.14
CA ALA A 55 1.32 6.47 -4.50
C ALA A 55 2.49 7.32 -5.03
N PRO A 56 2.20 8.44 -5.72
CA PRO A 56 3.25 9.38 -6.08
C PRO A 56 3.85 9.92 -4.78
N ASP A 57 5.16 9.83 -4.67
CA ASP A 57 5.93 10.35 -3.55
C ASP A 57 5.61 11.85 -3.37
N VAL A 58 4.74 12.18 -2.41
CA VAL A 58 4.34 13.56 -2.08
C VAL A 58 5.55 14.38 -1.58
N ILE A 59 6.75 13.79 -1.47
CA ILE A 59 7.99 14.48 -1.09
C ILE A 59 8.76 15.05 -2.29
N ALA A 60 8.52 14.59 -3.53
CA ALA A 60 9.28 15.07 -4.69
C ALA A 60 8.99 16.53 -5.10
N ASP A 61 7.86 17.12 -4.67
CA ASP A 61 7.46 18.49 -5.05
C ASP A 61 7.87 19.58 -4.04
N LYS A 62 8.51 19.23 -2.91
CA LYS A 62 8.98 20.21 -1.92
C LYS A 62 10.49 20.45 -1.88
N ILE A 63 11.29 19.73 -2.69
CA ILE A 63 12.74 19.93 -2.80
C ILE A 63 13.08 20.60 -4.15
N GLY A 64 12.31 21.61 -4.53
CA GLY A 64 12.46 22.32 -5.82
C GLY A 64 12.49 23.84 -5.72
N ASP A 65 12.35 24.45 -4.54
CA ASP A 65 12.28 25.91 -4.38
C ASP A 65 13.17 26.39 -3.23
N PHE A 66 14.48 26.36 -3.47
CA PHE A 66 15.47 27.17 -2.74
C PHE A 66 16.54 27.60 -3.73
N ALA A 67 16.13 28.40 -4.72
CA ALA A 67 17.03 29.12 -5.63
C ALA A 67 17.18 30.57 -5.16
#